data_AF-A0A0C2X444-F1
#
_entry.id   AF-A0A0C2X444-F1
#
_cell.length_a   1.000
_cell.length_b   1.000
_cell.length_c   1.000
_cell.angle_alpha   90.00
_cell.angle_beta   90.00
_cell.angle_gamma   90.00
#
_symmetry.space_group_name_H-M   'P 1'
#
loop_
_entity.id
_entity.type
_entity.pdbx_description
1 polymer ?
#
loop_
_entity_poly.entity_id
_entity_poly.type
_entity_poly.pdbx_seq_one_letter_code
_entity_poly.pdbx_strand_id
1 'polypeptide(L)'
;MAEAGQAVADTWKALARTYTTSQSESWEANRKYLTGITLKLITAVGGSLEGGGALPPQYNEKLEDIVKKALELHRIVSRDVVSMELVTYTIPCDAEFDPSRMENTEGGGDETGSTTQDTVICTLEMGLQCRKRKENGSEEDWGVTMKAKVVLASTLEA
;
A
#
# COMPACT_ATOMS: atom_id res chain seq x y z
N MET A 1 -25.14 -12.95 -4.19
CA MET A 1 -24.42 -11.71 -3.81
C MET A 1 -23.78 -11.75 -2.40
N ALA A 2 -23.98 -12.81 -1.59
CA ALA A 2 -23.42 -12.89 -0.23
C ALA A 2 -22.01 -13.51 -0.13
N GLU A 3 -21.53 -14.22 -1.15
CA GLU A 3 -20.27 -15.00 -1.08
C GLU A 3 -18.99 -14.14 -1.16
N ALA A 4 -19.04 -13.02 -1.88
CA ALA A 4 -17.88 -12.12 -2.02
C ALA A 4 -17.50 -11.45 -0.68
N GLY A 5 -18.48 -11.05 0.12
CA GLY A 5 -18.25 -10.45 1.44
C GLY A 5 -17.65 -11.44 2.44
N GLN A 6 -18.05 -12.71 2.36
CA GLN A 6 -17.53 -13.77 3.22
C GLN A 6 -16.10 -14.15 2.86
N ALA A 7 -15.78 -14.28 1.56
CA ALA A 7 -14.44 -14.59 1.08
C ALA A 7 -13.42 -13.50 1.46
N VAL A 8 -13.82 -12.22 1.34
CA VAL A 8 -13.03 -11.09 1.80
C VAL A 8 -12.82 -11.17 3.31
N ALA A 9 -13.89 -11.33 4.10
CA ALA A 9 -13.81 -11.41 5.56
C ALA A 9 -12.91 -12.55 6.06
N ASP A 10 -12.93 -13.72 5.41
CA ASP A 10 -12.11 -14.86 5.80
C ASP A 10 -10.64 -14.69 5.41
N THR A 11 -10.36 -13.99 4.31
CA THR A 11 -9.00 -13.56 3.94
C THR A 11 -8.42 -12.59 4.96
N TRP A 12 -9.23 -11.62 5.44
CA TRP A 12 -8.82 -10.70 6.52
C TRP A 12 -8.56 -11.42 7.84
N LYS A 13 -9.38 -12.41 8.21
CA LYS A 13 -9.15 -13.22 9.42
C LYS A 13 -7.88 -14.05 9.31
N ALA A 14 -7.60 -14.63 8.13
CA ALA A 14 -6.37 -15.38 7.89
C ALA A 14 -5.13 -14.48 8.00
N LEU A 15 -5.14 -13.32 7.34
CA LEU A 15 -4.09 -12.31 7.44
C LEU A 15 -3.88 -11.83 8.89
N ALA A 16 -4.98 -11.55 9.61
CA ALA A 16 -4.90 -11.14 11.01
C ALA A 16 -4.24 -12.20 11.89
N ARG A 17 -4.60 -13.49 11.71
CA ARG A 17 -4.01 -14.61 12.46
C ARG A 17 -2.53 -14.77 12.17
N THR A 18 -2.14 -14.81 10.89
CA THR A 18 -0.73 -14.91 10.47
C THR A 18 0.10 -13.76 11.03
N TYR A 19 -0.49 -12.55 11.09
CA TYR A 19 0.18 -11.38 11.63
C TYR A 19 0.35 -11.45 13.16
N THR A 20 -0.65 -11.92 13.91
CA THR A 20 -0.54 -12.02 15.37
C THR A 20 0.48 -13.07 15.79
N THR A 21 0.51 -14.23 15.12
CA THR A 21 1.51 -15.26 15.40
C THR A 21 2.92 -14.82 15.01
N SER A 22 3.09 -14.21 13.83
CA SER A 22 4.40 -13.69 13.41
C SER A 22 4.88 -12.52 14.27
N GLN A 23 3.97 -11.72 14.84
CA GLN A 23 4.32 -10.62 15.72
C GLN A 23 4.90 -11.11 17.06
N SER A 24 4.33 -12.16 17.65
CA SER A 24 4.87 -12.74 18.89
C SER A 24 6.23 -13.39 18.66
N GLU A 25 6.38 -14.14 17.57
CA GLU A 25 7.65 -14.78 17.20
C GLU A 25 8.73 -13.73 16.88
N SER A 26 8.38 -12.69 16.12
CA SER A 26 9.31 -11.59 15.80
C SER A 26 9.66 -10.75 17.02
N TRP A 27 8.75 -10.57 17.98
CA TRP A 27 9.05 -9.96 19.27
C TRP A 27 10.15 -10.72 20.00
N GLU A 28 9.98 -12.03 20.19
CA GLU A 28 10.96 -12.84 20.90
C GLU A 28 12.31 -12.90 20.17
N ALA A 29 12.29 -13.05 18.86
CA ALA A 29 13.51 -13.09 18.04
C ALA A 29 14.29 -11.77 18.12
N ASN A 30 13.60 -10.64 17.94
CA ASN A 30 14.21 -9.32 18.02
C ASN A 30 14.73 -9.01 19.42
N ARG A 31 13.97 -9.38 20.47
CA ARG A 31 14.41 -9.23 21.86
C ARG A 31 15.69 -10.02 22.11
N LYS A 32 15.71 -11.31 21.78
CA LYS A 32 16.90 -12.18 21.96
C LYS A 32 18.12 -11.64 21.21
N TYR A 33 17.92 -11.20 19.96
CA TYR A 33 18.99 -10.63 19.13
C TYR A 33 19.59 -9.36 19.74
N LEU A 34 18.74 -8.38 20.09
CA LEU A 34 19.21 -7.13 20.67
C LEU A 34 19.84 -7.34 22.04
N THR A 35 19.26 -8.19 22.89
CA THR A 35 19.86 -8.57 24.18
C THR A 35 21.26 -9.14 23.98
N GLY A 36 21.44 -10.05 23.02
CA GLY A 36 22.75 -10.61 22.70
C GLY A 36 23.77 -9.58 22.23
N ILE A 37 23.36 -8.60 21.42
CA ILE A 37 24.24 -7.49 21.00
C ILE A 37 24.63 -6.61 22.17
N THR A 38 23.66 -6.19 22.98
CA THR A 38 23.92 -5.29 24.11
C THR A 38 24.87 -5.93 25.12
N LEU A 39 24.71 -7.23 25.40
CA LEU A 39 25.64 -7.99 26.25
C LEU A 39 27.07 -8.01 25.69
N LYS A 40 27.22 -8.28 24.39
CA LYS A 40 28.53 -8.24 23.73
C LYS A 40 29.16 -6.86 23.79
N LEU A 41 28.37 -5.80 23.60
CA LEU A 41 28.84 -4.42 23.65
C LEU A 41 29.34 -4.03 25.05
N ILE A 42 28.55 -4.34 26.10
CA ILE A 42 28.94 -4.08 27.51
C ILE A 42 30.25 -4.81 27.82
N THR A 43 30.37 -6.07 27.41
CA THR A 43 31.58 -6.87 27.63
C THR A 43 32.79 -6.29 26.90
N ALA A 44 32.61 -5.86 25.64
CA ALA A 44 33.69 -5.31 24.82
C ALA A 44 34.28 -4.00 25.38
N VAL A 45 33.47 -3.20 26.08
CA VAL A 45 33.94 -1.95 26.73
C VAL A 45 34.45 -2.18 28.16
N GLY A 46 34.62 -3.43 28.59
CA GLY A 46 35.11 -3.78 29.94
C GLY A 46 34.06 -3.63 31.04
N GLY A 47 32.78 -3.52 30.69
CA GLY A 47 31.69 -3.50 31.66
C GLY A 47 31.49 -4.86 32.32
N SER A 48 31.23 -4.86 33.63
CA SER A 48 30.90 -6.08 34.38
C SER A 48 29.39 -6.32 34.37
N LEU A 49 28.97 -7.55 34.09
CA LEU A 49 27.59 -7.98 34.17
C LEU A 49 27.37 -8.65 35.54
N GLU A 50 26.84 -7.89 36.51
CA GLU A 50 26.61 -8.35 37.89
C GLU A 50 25.64 -9.54 37.99
N GLY A 51 24.91 -9.88 36.91
CA GLY A 51 23.84 -10.88 36.89
C GLY A 51 24.06 -12.11 36.00
N GLY A 52 25.29 -12.59 35.80
CA GLY A 52 25.52 -13.90 35.17
C GLY A 52 25.07 -14.00 33.70
N GLY A 53 25.16 -12.91 32.94
CA GLY A 53 24.75 -12.86 31.53
C GLY A 53 23.38 -12.23 31.27
N ALA A 54 22.66 -11.79 32.30
CA ALA A 54 21.40 -11.06 32.17
C ALA A 54 21.62 -9.54 32.16
N LEU A 55 20.96 -8.82 31.24
CA LEU A 55 21.07 -7.36 31.17
C LEU A 55 20.51 -6.69 32.45
N PRO A 56 21.16 -5.61 32.93
CA PRO A 56 20.59 -4.79 33.99
C PRO A 56 19.18 -4.29 33.62
N PRO A 57 18.27 -4.15 34.61
CA PRO A 57 16.87 -3.82 34.35
C PRO A 57 16.68 -2.57 33.49
N GLN A 58 17.48 -1.50 33.72
CA GLN A 58 17.36 -0.27 32.95
C GLN A 58 17.65 -0.44 31.44
N TYR A 59 18.50 -1.39 31.07
CA TYR A 59 18.80 -1.67 29.66
C TYR A 59 17.76 -2.60 29.06
N ASN A 60 17.23 -3.54 29.85
CA ASN A 60 16.17 -4.42 29.41
C ASN A 60 14.90 -3.65 29.07
N GLU A 61 14.48 -2.69 29.91
CA GLU A 61 13.33 -1.82 29.64
C GLU A 61 13.50 -1.04 28.32
N LYS A 62 14.69 -0.47 28.09
CA LYS A 62 14.98 0.25 26.84
C LYS A 62 14.95 -0.65 25.62
N LEU A 63 15.43 -1.89 25.73
CA LEU A 63 15.35 -2.86 24.64
C LEU A 63 13.90 -3.26 24.35
N GLU A 64 13.09 -3.51 25.37
CA GLU A 64 11.67 -3.81 25.19
C GLU A 64 10.95 -2.66 24.48
N ASP A 65 11.25 -1.41 24.83
CA ASP A 65 10.73 -0.23 24.14
C ASP A 65 11.15 -0.21 22.66
N ILE A 66 12.43 -0.48 22.35
CA ILE A 66 12.94 -0.53 20.97
C ILE A 66 12.24 -1.62 20.16
N VAL A 67 12.14 -2.83 20.70
CA VAL A 67 11.46 -3.95 20.01
C VAL A 67 10.00 -3.59 19.76
N LYS A 68 9.33 -2.98 20.74
CA LYS A 68 7.93 -2.55 20.62
C LYS A 68 7.76 -1.54 19.50
N LYS A 69 8.61 -0.52 19.47
CA LYS A 69 8.55 0.54 18.45
C LYS A 69 8.91 0.01 17.07
N ALA A 70 9.87 -0.90 16.95
CA ALA A 70 10.23 -1.53 15.69
C ALA A 70 9.08 -2.39 15.11
N LEU A 71 8.40 -3.16 15.96
CA LEU A 71 7.23 -3.94 15.52
C LEU A 71 6.02 -3.05 15.20
N GLU A 72 5.81 -1.98 15.96
CA GLU A 72 4.79 -0.98 15.69
C GLU A 72 5.02 -0.31 14.33
N LEU A 73 6.26 0.09 14.05
CA LEU A 73 6.65 0.63 12.76
C LEU A 73 6.45 -0.39 11.64
N HIS A 74 6.94 -1.62 11.81
CA HIS A 74 6.75 -2.69 10.84
C HIS A 74 5.26 -2.94 10.57
N ARG A 75 4.40 -2.86 11.59
CA ARG A 75 2.94 -2.98 11.45
C ARG A 75 2.32 -1.85 10.65
N ILE A 76 2.71 -0.61 10.92
CA ILE A 76 2.21 0.56 10.20
C ILE A 76 2.63 0.43 8.73
N VAL A 77 3.93 0.22 8.47
CA VAL A 77 4.47 0.08 7.10
C VAL A 77 3.84 -1.10 6.36
N SER A 78 3.73 -2.28 6.99
CA SER A 78 3.16 -3.47 6.33
C SER A 78 1.65 -3.41 6.12
N ARG A 79 0.90 -2.62 6.89
CA ARG A 79 -0.54 -2.42 6.69
C ARG A 79 -0.84 -1.32 5.68
N ASP A 80 -0.12 -0.20 5.74
CA ASP A 80 -0.41 0.97 4.91
C ASP A 80 0.11 0.81 3.48
N VAL A 81 1.16 0.02 3.26
CA VAL A 81 1.73 -0.21 1.92
C VAL A 81 0.93 -1.25 1.11
N VAL A 82 0.07 -2.07 1.74
CA VAL A 82 -0.54 -3.24 1.06
C VAL A 82 -2.01 -3.07 0.67
N SER A 83 -2.75 -2.07 1.16
CA SER A 83 -4.21 -2.00 0.94
C SER A 83 -4.65 -1.02 -0.17
N MET A 84 -3.78 -0.68 -1.12
CA MET A 84 -4.22 0.09 -2.28
C MET A 84 -4.71 -0.88 -3.36
N GLU A 85 -6.02 -1.09 -3.40
CA GLU A 85 -6.62 -1.94 -4.43
C GLU A 85 -6.49 -1.23 -5.77
N LEU A 86 -5.59 -1.75 -6.61
CA LEU A 86 -5.32 -1.26 -7.95
C LEU A 86 -6.10 -2.10 -8.94
N VAL A 87 -6.92 -1.44 -9.75
CA VAL A 87 -7.72 -2.07 -10.80
C VAL A 87 -7.41 -1.37 -12.12
N THR A 88 -7.13 -2.14 -13.16
CA THR A 88 -7.00 -1.62 -14.52
C THR A 88 -8.38 -1.41 -15.13
N TYR A 89 -8.55 -0.35 -15.91
CA TYR A 89 -9.78 -0.11 -16.65
C TYR A 89 -9.50 0.23 -18.11
N THR A 90 -10.44 -0.13 -18.97
CA THR A 90 -10.48 0.24 -20.40
C THR A 90 -11.65 1.19 -20.63
N ILE A 91 -11.54 2.02 -21.67
CA ILE A 91 -12.66 2.83 -22.14
C ILE A 91 -13.33 2.11 -23.31
N PRO A 92 -14.66 1.90 -23.27
CA PRO A 92 -15.39 1.34 -24.40
C PRO A 92 -15.28 2.19 -25.65
N CYS A 93 -15.38 1.54 -26.81
CA CYS A 93 -15.62 2.24 -28.07
C CYS A 93 -16.90 3.09 -27.97
N ASP A 94 -16.95 4.20 -28.69
CA ASP A 94 -18.03 5.18 -28.76
C ASP A 94 -18.33 5.92 -27.45
N ALA A 95 -17.53 5.71 -26.40
CA ALA A 95 -17.65 6.49 -25.16
C ALA A 95 -17.23 7.94 -25.40
N GLU A 96 -17.92 8.88 -24.74
CA GLU A 96 -17.53 10.29 -24.76
C GLU A 96 -16.15 10.49 -24.10
N PHE A 97 -15.33 11.36 -24.71
CA PHE A 97 -14.03 11.68 -24.17
C PHE A 97 -14.13 12.42 -22.83
N ASP A 98 -13.61 11.79 -21.78
CA ASP A 98 -13.51 12.36 -20.44
C ASP A 98 -12.04 12.66 -20.10
N PRO A 99 -11.60 13.94 -20.14
CA PRO A 99 -10.21 14.29 -19.86
C PRO A 99 -9.79 14.02 -18.42
N SER A 100 -10.72 13.75 -17.49
CA SER A 100 -10.36 13.35 -16.12
C SER A 100 -9.86 11.91 -16.02
N ARG A 101 -10.26 11.04 -16.97
CA ARG A 101 -9.94 9.60 -16.98
C ARG A 101 -9.17 9.14 -18.22
N MET A 102 -9.10 9.99 -19.25
CA MET A 102 -8.58 9.65 -20.57
C MET A 102 -7.51 10.64 -21.03
N GLU A 103 -6.57 10.16 -21.83
CA GLU A 103 -5.53 10.94 -22.51
C GLU A 103 -5.58 10.63 -24.01
N ASN A 104 -5.64 11.66 -24.85
CA ASN A 104 -5.58 11.49 -26.31
C ASN A 104 -4.12 11.33 -26.75
N THR A 105 -3.84 10.27 -27.51
CA THR A 105 -2.47 9.84 -27.84
C THR A 105 -1.87 10.58 -29.04
N GLU A 106 -2.70 11.19 -29.90
CA GLU A 106 -2.25 11.78 -31.18
C GLU A 106 -2.43 13.31 -31.29
N GLY A 107 -2.89 13.97 -30.23
CA GLY A 107 -3.05 15.43 -30.19
C GLY A 107 -1.79 16.15 -29.67
N GLY A 108 -0.83 16.41 -30.54
CA GLY A 108 0.26 17.34 -30.23
C GLY A 108 -0.22 18.79 -30.29
N GLY A 109 -0.59 19.39 -29.15
CA GLY A 109 -0.80 20.83 -29.06
C GLY A 109 -1.85 21.24 -28.03
N ASP A 110 -1.46 22.17 -27.15
CA ASP A 110 -2.38 23.02 -26.39
C ASP A 110 -3.39 23.69 -27.33
N GLU A 111 -4.63 23.22 -27.42
CA GLU A 111 -5.72 24.03 -27.95
C GLU A 111 -7.01 23.85 -27.14
N THR A 112 -7.19 24.78 -26.22
CA THR A 112 -8.38 25.64 -26.06
C THR A 112 -9.43 25.50 -27.18
N GLY A 113 -10.13 24.37 -27.24
CA GLY A 113 -11.16 24.12 -28.23
C GLY A 113 -12.15 23.11 -27.67
N SER A 114 -13.27 23.62 -27.19
CA SER A 114 -14.42 22.83 -26.77
C SER A 114 -14.92 21.91 -27.90
N THR A 115 -14.46 20.66 -27.92
CA THR A 115 -15.12 19.60 -28.68
C THR A 115 -15.76 18.67 -27.67
N THR A 116 -16.89 19.12 -27.11
CA THR A 116 -17.63 18.42 -26.04
C THR A 116 -18.30 17.12 -26.49
N GLN A 117 -17.97 16.58 -27.67
CA GLN A 117 -18.63 15.41 -28.27
C GLN A 117 -17.68 14.56 -29.13
N ASP A 118 -16.40 14.47 -28.76
CA ASP A 118 -15.51 13.52 -29.43
C ASP A 118 -15.64 12.15 -28.77
N THR A 119 -15.69 11.10 -29.59
CA THR A 119 -15.91 9.73 -29.12
C THR A 119 -14.64 8.90 -29.24
N VAL A 120 -14.48 7.95 -28.32
CA VAL A 120 -13.34 7.05 -28.30
C VAL A 120 -13.52 5.95 -29.35
N ILE A 121 -12.58 5.82 -30.28
CA ILE A 121 -12.53 4.67 -31.19
C ILE A 121 -12.06 3.43 -30.44
N CYS A 122 -10.94 3.56 -29.72
CA CYS A 122 -10.36 2.46 -28.96
C CYS A 122 -9.46 2.94 -27.82
N THR A 123 -9.28 2.06 -26.84
CA THR A 123 -8.23 2.21 -25.82
C THR A 123 -6.93 1.60 -26.35
N LEU A 124 -5.86 2.41 -26.40
CA LEU A 124 -4.51 1.95 -26.74
C LEU A 124 -3.75 1.47 -25.50
N GLU A 125 -3.85 2.21 -24.40
CA GLU A 125 -3.25 1.83 -23.12
C GLU A 125 -4.30 1.88 -22.02
N MET A 126 -4.34 0.84 -21.18
CA MET A 126 -5.28 0.76 -20.06
C MET A 126 -4.97 1.82 -19.00
N GLY A 127 -6.03 2.35 -18.39
CA GLY A 127 -5.91 3.19 -17.22
C GLY A 127 -5.76 2.37 -15.93
N LEU A 128 -5.33 3.03 -14.86
CA LEU A 128 -5.19 2.45 -13.53
C LEU A 128 -5.97 3.29 -12.52
N GLN A 129 -6.87 2.66 -11.78
CA GLN A 129 -7.60 3.28 -10.68
C GLN A 129 -7.23 2.62 -9.34
N CYS A 130 -7.24 3.45 -8.31
CA CYS A 130 -6.90 3.10 -6.94
C CYS A 130 -8.15 3.28 -6.07
N ARG A 131 -8.50 2.28 -5.28
CA ARG A 131 -9.56 2.41 -4.27
C ARG A 131 -9.05 3.23 -3.10
N LYS A 132 -9.59 4.43 -2.92
CA LYS A 132 -9.33 5.25 -1.73
C LYS A 132 -10.33 4.89 -0.64
N ARG A 133 -9.82 4.61 0.56
CA ARG A 133 -10.66 4.43 1.74
C ARG A 133 -11.12 5.81 2.22
N LYS A 134 -12.41 6.11 2.08
CA LYS A 134 -13.02 7.27 2.77
C LYS A 134 -13.03 6.99 4.28
N GLU A 135 -12.64 7.97 5.10
CA GLU A 135 -12.70 7.88 6.57
C GLU A 135 -14.12 7.62 7.11
N ASN A 136 -15.15 7.97 6.33
CA ASN A 136 -16.55 7.99 6.79
C ASN A 136 -17.43 6.85 6.25
N GLY A 137 -16.85 5.79 5.71
CA GLY A 137 -17.48 4.47 5.60
C GLY A 137 -18.68 4.29 4.66
N SER A 138 -19.16 5.30 3.92
CA SER A 138 -20.41 5.17 3.15
C SER A 138 -20.29 5.24 1.62
N GLU A 139 -19.10 5.37 1.02
CA GLU A 139 -18.96 5.23 -0.42
C GLU A 139 -17.51 4.92 -0.82
N GLU A 140 -17.34 3.95 -1.72
CA GLU A 140 -16.03 3.61 -2.28
C GLU A 140 -15.67 4.64 -3.36
N ASP A 141 -14.56 5.34 -3.16
CA ASP A 141 -14.10 6.37 -4.08
C ASP A 141 -12.89 5.85 -4.86
N TRP A 142 -13.00 5.82 -6.18
CA TRP A 142 -11.94 5.35 -7.07
C TRP A 142 -11.17 6.54 -7.62
N GLY A 143 -9.92 6.69 -7.21
CA GLY A 143 -9.02 7.71 -7.74
C GLY A 143 -8.27 7.21 -8.98
N VAL A 144 -8.30 7.97 -10.08
CA VAL A 144 -7.46 7.69 -11.25
C VAL A 144 -5.99 7.94 -10.90
N THR A 145 -5.17 6.90 -11.05
CA THR A 145 -3.72 6.95 -10.85
C THR A 145 -2.99 7.06 -12.19
N MET A 146 -3.50 6.39 -13.22
CA MET A 146 -3.05 6.53 -14.60
C MET A 146 -4.28 6.62 -15.51
N LYS A 147 -4.31 7.60 -16.42
CA LYS A 147 -5.38 7.72 -17.39
C LYS A 147 -5.23 6.65 -18.47
N ALA A 148 -6.36 6.23 -19.03
CA ALA A 148 -6.34 5.37 -20.20
C ALA A 148 -5.93 6.20 -21.42
N LYS A 149 -5.02 5.70 -22.26
CA LYS A 149 -4.72 6.35 -23.54
C LYS A 149 -5.70 5.87 -24.59
N VAL A 150 -6.34 6.82 -25.26
CA VAL A 150 -7.40 6.56 -26.22
C VAL A 150 -7.07 7.22 -27.56
N VAL A 151 -7.69 6.70 -28.61
CA VAL A 151 -7.77 7.35 -29.92
C VAL A 151 -9.17 7.89 -30.08
N LEU A 152 -9.27 9.14 -30.53
CA LEU A 152 -10.53 9.81 -30.74
C LEU A 152 -10.96 9.73 -32.19
N ALA A 153 -12.28 9.72 -32.45
CA ALA A 153 -12.86 9.68 -33.78
C ALA A 153 -12.29 10.78 -34.69
N SER A 154 -12.11 11.99 -34.14
CA SER A 154 -11.50 13.12 -34.84
C SER A 154 -10.09 12.86 -35.39
N THR A 155 -9.34 11.94 -34.79
CA THR A 155 -7.97 11.60 -35.24
C THR A 155 -7.97 10.89 -36.59
N LEU A 156 -9.06 10.18 -36.95
CA LEU A 156 -9.18 9.50 -38.25
C LEU A 156 -9.81 10.38 -39.34
N GLU A 157 -10.33 11.56 -38.99
CA GLU A 157 -10.96 12.50 -39.94
C GLU A 157 -9.99 13.58 -40.45
N ALA A 158 -8.75 13.59 -39.96
CA ALA A 158 -7.66 14.47 -40.39
C ALA A 158 -6.82 13.87 -41.54
#